data_AF-A0A9D8Q6D2-F1
#
_entry.id   AF-A0A9D8Q6D2-F1
#
_cell.length_a   1.000
_cell.length_b   1.000
_cell.length_c   1.000
_cell.angle_alpha   90.00
_cell.angle_beta   90.00
_cell.angle_gamma   90.00
#
_symmetry.space_group_name_H-M   'P 1'
#
loop_
_entity.id
_entity.type
_entity.pdbx_description
1 polymer ?
#
loop_
_entity_poly.entity_id
_entity_poly.type
_entity_poly.pdbx_seq_one_letter_code
_entity_poly.pdbx_strand_id
1 'polypeptide(L)'
;MLFTEAARARSAISRTFADIGYIPDSTATRAIARGVMRDLQARRLRPNVSVPSRRNPMKFVQVMRAETGSLSTALIALLHDGSWTSSGGSFRLAEQLGVDLPRVCEEILRRNGGLRYLEIGAGWAGFRSPLSNGTVPRDVAGLAKRYQEQLGQSVHLHLTNLTPWHPDLPDGVTEHPYVTAASLKALVLQGVPRHGIDVIFSQAAAYFETDHMAFLNASMDLLAPGGTMIFNHRPELSDEIDAVLESQGIRAASRLQLGGMNGAVVRFDRPERRKEQRTLAAYDPAFRPSATR
;
A
#
# COMPACT_ATOMS: atom_id res chain seq x y z
N MET A 1 11.27 12.74 -22.78
CA MET A 1 10.63 11.50 -22.28
C MET A 1 9.94 11.70 -20.94
N LEU A 2 10.64 12.04 -19.85
CA LEU A 2 10.03 12.18 -18.51
C LEU A 2 8.84 13.15 -18.44
N PHE A 3 8.89 14.30 -19.11
CA PHE A 3 7.78 15.26 -19.11
C PHE A 3 6.51 14.72 -19.78
N THR A 4 6.65 14.00 -20.89
CA THR A 4 5.52 13.38 -21.59
C THR A 4 4.93 12.23 -20.78
N GLU A 5 5.77 11.39 -20.17
CA GLU A 5 5.34 10.34 -19.25
C GLU A 5 4.62 10.93 -18.03
N ALA A 6 5.15 12.00 -17.44
CA ALA A 6 4.53 12.68 -16.31
C ALA A 6 3.19 13.32 -16.67
N ALA A 7 3.07 13.90 -17.86
CA ALA A 7 1.79 14.41 -18.36
C ALA A 7 0.77 13.28 -18.52
N ARG A 8 1.16 12.16 -19.15
CA ARG A 8 0.30 10.98 -19.31
C ARG A 8 -0.14 10.39 -17.98
N ALA A 9 0.77 10.23 -17.03
CA ALA A 9 0.47 9.71 -15.71
C ALA A 9 -0.50 10.62 -14.94
N ARG A 10 -0.27 11.94 -14.96
CA ARG A 10 -1.21 12.91 -14.36
C ARG A 10 -2.59 12.83 -15.00
N SER A 11 -2.68 12.78 -16.33
CA SER A 11 -3.97 12.61 -17.02
C SER A 11 -4.64 11.28 -16.69
N ALA A 12 -3.89 10.19 -16.53
CA ALA A 12 -4.44 8.90 -16.12
C ALA A 12 -4.97 8.94 -14.68
N ILE A 13 -4.22 9.52 -13.73
CA ILE A 13 -4.67 9.73 -12.35
C ILE A 13 -5.94 10.60 -12.32
N SER A 14 -5.99 11.68 -13.11
CA SER A 14 -7.19 12.52 -13.22
C SER A 14 -8.41 11.75 -13.73
N ARG A 15 -8.23 10.79 -14.65
CA ARG A 15 -9.32 9.90 -15.07
C ARG A 15 -9.76 8.98 -13.93
N THR A 16 -8.81 8.36 -13.23
CA THR A 16 -9.10 7.55 -12.05
C THR A 16 -9.87 8.32 -10.98
N PHE A 17 -9.55 9.60 -10.77
CA PHE A 17 -10.30 10.49 -9.89
C PHE A 17 -11.72 10.73 -10.38
N ALA A 18 -11.90 11.03 -11.67
CA ALA A 18 -13.22 11.23 -12.26
C ALA A 18 -14.10 9.97 -12.12
N ASP A 19 -13.53 8.79 -12.35
CA ASP A 19 -14.24 7.50 -12.27
C ASP A 19 -14.80 7.22 -10.87
N ILE A 20 -14.17 7.75 -9.82
CA ILE A 20 -14.62 7.59 -8.43
C ILE A 20 -15.33 8.82 -7.86
N GLY A 21 -15.51 9.87 -8.66
CA GLY A 21 -16.08 11.15 -8.23
C GLY A 21 -15.20 11.93 -7.25
N TYR A 22 -13.88 11.73 -7.28
CA TYR A 22 -12.94 12.46 -6.42
C TYR A 22 -12.50 13.77 -7.09
N ILE A 23 -12.55 14.87 -6.34
CA ILE A 23 -12.14 16.20 -6.82
C ILE A 23 -10.94 16.64 -5.96
N PRO A 24 -9.70 16.56 -6.48
CA PRO A 24 -8.52 16.99 -5.75
C PRO A 24 -8.49 18.52 -5.62
N ASP A 25 -8.03 19.01 -4.48
CA ASP A 25 -7.74 20.44 -4.33
C ASP A 25 -6.42 20.84 -5.04
N SER A 26 -6.09 22.13 -4.99
CA SER A 26 -4.87 22.67 -5.60
C SER A 26 -3.58 22.16 -4.92
N THR A 27 -3.65 21.76 -3.65
CA THR A 27 -2.53 21.25 -2.88
C THR A 27 -2.25 19.80 -3.26
N ALA A 28 -3.28 18.96 -3.31
CA ALA A 28 -3.28 17.59 -3.82
C ALA A 28 -2.75 17.55 -5.26
N THR A 29 -3.26 18.42 -6.14
CA THR A 29 -2.80 18.50 -7.54
C THR A 29 -1.29 18.76 -7.64
N ARG A 30 -0.77 19.71 -6.84
CA ARG A 30 0.67 20.01 -6.79
C ARG A 30 1.48 18.86 -6.16
N ALA A 31 0.94 18.22 -5.12
CA ALA A 31 1.58 17.07 -4.47
C ALA A 31 1.70 15.89 -5.44
N ILE A 32 0.63 15.56 -6.16
CA ILE A 32 0.59 14.50 -7.18
C ILE A 32 1.58 14.79 -8.31
N ALA A 33 1.63 16.03 -8.81
CA ALA A 33 2.58 16.38 -9.86
C ALA A 33 4.04 16.14 -9.44
N ARG A 34 4.39 16.50 -8.18
CA ARG A 34 5.70 16.18 -7.60
C ARG A 34 5.88 14.67 -7.38
N GLY A 35 4.85 13.99 -6.89
CA GLY A 35 4.83 12.55 -6.66
C GLY A 35 5.12 11.76 -7.94
N VAL A 36 4.42 12.05 -9.04
CA VAL A 36 4.62 11.42 -10.35
C VAL A 36 6.06 11.62 -10.83
N MET A 37 6.62 12.83 -10.71
CA MET A 37 8.01 13.07 -11.11
C MET A 37 8.99 12.24 -10.28
N ARG A 38 8.77 12.14 -8.96
CA ARG A 38 9.59 11.31 -8.05
C ARG A 38 9.46 9.84 -8.38
N ASP A 39 8.26 9.37 -8.71
CA ASP A 39 7.96 7.98 -9.05
C ASP A 39 8.68 7.57 -10.35
N LEU A 40 8.57 8.39 -11.41
CA LEU A 40 9.30 8.18 -12.68
C LEU A 40 10.82 8.20 -12.52
N GLN A 41 11.31 9.07 -11.64
CA GLN A 41 12.71 9.16 -11.29
C GLN A 41 13.16 7.89 -10.56
N ALA A 42 12.41 7.44 -9.56
CA ALA A 42 12.73 6.28 -8.74
C ALA A 42 12.76 4.98 -9.56
N ARG A 43 12.01 4.87 -10.67
CA ARG A 43 12.11 3.75 -11.64
C ARG A 43 13.51 3.53 -12.20
N ARG A 44 14.40 4.53 -12.10
CA ARG A 44 15.78 4.52 -12.62
C ARG A 44 16.85 4.28 -11.55
N LEU A 45 16.48 4.19 -10.27
CA LEU A 45 17.41 3.96 -9.17
C LEU A 45 17.21 2.58 -8.56
N ARG A 46 18.28 2.08 -7.92
CA ARG A 46 18.19 0.99 -6.96
C ARG A 46 17.42 1.45 -5.70
N PRO A 47 16.78 0.52 -4.97
CA PRO A 47 16.05 0.82 -3.72
C PRO A 47 16.96 1.41 -2.64
N ASN A 48 16.39 2.22 -1.75
CA ASN A 48 17.06 2.72 -0.54
C ASN A 48 18.40 3.44 -0.78
N VAL A 49 18.68 3.90 -2.01
CA VAL A 49 19.83 4.77 -2.28
C VAL A 49 19.69 6.02 -1.42
N SER A 50 20.65 6.21 -0.52
CA SER A 50 20.72 7.42 0.32
C SER A 50 21.17 8.58 -0.55
N VAL A 51 20.21 9.24 -1.21
CA VAL A 51 20.52 10.40 -2.04
C VAL A 51 20.82 11.60 -1.13
N PRO A 52 22.04 12.17 -1.22
CA PRO A 52 22.42 13.32 -0.40
C PRO A 52 21.49 14.50 -0.62
N SER A 53 21.51 15.48 0.28
CA SER A 53 20.82 16.75 0.03
C SER A 53 21.42 17.44 -1.20
N ARG A 54 20.56 18.07 -2.02
CA ARG A 54 20.98 18.92 -3.14
C ARG A 54 21.80 20.14 -2.71
N ARG A 55 21.70 20.51 -1.44
CA ARG A 55 22.57 21.50 -0.81
C ARG A 55 24.04 21.04 -0.75
N ASN A 56 24.31 19.75 -0.98
CA ASN A 56 25.64 19.19 -1.22
C ASN A 56 25.75 18.68 -2.67
N PRO A 57 25.93 19.58 -3.65
CA PRO A 57 25.79 19.26 -5.08
C PRO A 57 26.83 18.26 -5.57
N MET A 58 28.06 18.33 -5.08
CA MET A 58 29.14 17.39 -5.42
C MET A 58 28.79 15.96 -5.01
N LYS A 59 28.40 15.75 -3.74
CA LYS A 59 28.04 14.42 -3.24
C LYS A 59 26.76 13.91 -3.90
N PHE A 60 25.79 14.79 -4.16
CA PHE A 60 24.57 14.47 -4.90
C PHE A 60 24.88 13.95 -6.31
N VAL A 61 25.64 14.71 -7.10
CA VAL A 61 25.97 14.33 -8.48
C VAL A 61 26.81 13.06 -8.53
N GLN A 62 27.73 12.86 -7.58
CA GLN A 62 28.52 11.63 -7.49
C GLN A 62 27.64 10.39 -7.25
N VAL A 63 26.76 10.43 -6.24
CA VAL A 63 25.83 9.31 -5.96
C VAL A 63 24.90 9.09 -7.14
N MET A 64 24.32 10.16 -7.70
CA MET A 64 23.40 10.03 -8.83
C MET A 64 24.09 9.53 -10.09
N ARG A 65 25.34 9.92 -10.36
CA ARG A 65 26.11 9.39 -11.49
C ARG A 65 26.43 7.91 -11.28
N ALA A 66 26.81 7.52 -10.07
CA ALA A 66 27.09 6.12 -9.74
C ALA A 66 25.84 5.23 -9.91
N GLU A 67 24.67 5.75 -9.56
CA GLU A 67 23.42 4.99 -9.65
C GLU A 67 22.75 5.03 -11.03
N THR A 68 22.83 6.15 -11.74
CA THR A 68 22.20 6.30 -13.07
C THR A 68 23.13 6.02 -14.24
N GLY A 69 24.44 5.87 -13.99
CA GLY A 69 25.47 5.74 -15.02
C GLY A 69 25.68 6.99 -15.89
N SER A 70 24.98 8.10 -15.63
CA SER A 70 24.90 9.26 -16.53
C SER A 70 25.12 10.58 -15.79
N LEU A 71 26.17 11.32 -16.17
CA LEU A 71 26.49 12.64 -15.61
C LEU A 71 25.43 13.70 -15.99
N SER A 72 24.91 13.65 -17.22
CA SER A 72 23.86 14.57 -17.68
C SER A 72 22.55 14.35 -16.91
N THR A 73 22.21 13.09 -16.61
CA THR A 73 21.04 12.75 -15.79
C THR A 73 21.21 13.22 -14.34
N ALA A 74 22.42 13.09 -13.77
CA ALA A 74 22.73 13.56 -12.43
C ALA A 74 22.65 15.11 -12.30
N LEU A 75 23.08 15.84 -13.33
CA LEU A 75 23.00 17.31 -13.36
C LEU A 75 21.56 17.81 -13.52
N ILE A 76 20.76 17.21 -14.40
CA ILE A 76 19.33 17.50 -14.53
C ILE A 76 18.61 17.21 -13.21
N ALA A 77 18.96 16.10 -12.54
CA ALA A 77 18.39 15.72 -11.24
C ALA A 77 18.74 16.70 -10.11
N LEU A 78 19.88 17.39 -10.19
CA LEU A 78 20.28 18.42 -9.23
C LEU A 78 19.44 19.71 -9.40
N LEU A 79 19.10 20.04 -10.65
CA LEU A 79 18.46 21.30 -11.03
C LEU A 79 16.91 21.27 -11.01
N HIS A 80 16.28 20.10 -11.06
CA HIS A 80 14.81 19.95 -11.07
C HIS A 80 14.26 19.29 -9.81
N ASP A 81 13.22 19.84 -9.18
CA ASP A 81 12.58 19.32 -7.95
C ASP A 81 12.19 17.84 -7.99
N GLY A 82 12.63 17.09 -6.97
CA GLY A 82 12.45 15.64 -6.81
C GLY A 82 13.28 15.09 -5.65
N SER A 83 12.64 14.77 -4.51
CA SER A 83 13.32 14.03 -3.44
C SER A 83 13.42 12.57 -3.87
N TRP A 84 14.64 12.10 -4.10
CA TRP A 84 14.92 10.74 -4.51
C TRP A 84 14.93 9.84 -3.26
N THR A 85 13.78 9.28 -2.92
CA THR A 85 13.67 8.22 -1.93
C THR A 85 12.57 7.25 -2.39
N SER A 86 12.96 6.11 -2.95
CA SER A 86 12.08 4.93 -2.96
C SER A 86 12.00 4.47 -1.52
N SER A 87 10.97 4.93 -0.81
CA SER A 87 10.65 4.44 0.52
C SER A 87 9.56 3.38 0.46
N GLY A 88 8.67 3.34 -0.54
CA GLY A 88 7.73 2.24 -0.71
C GLY A 88 8.37 0.97 -1.29
N GLY A 89 7.81 -0.21 -0.98
CA GLY A 89 8.26 -1.50 -1.50
C GLY A 89 9.03 -2.39 -0.53
N SER A 90 9.28 -1.97 0.71
CA SER A 90 9.94 -2.80 1.74
C SER A 90 9.15 -2.81 3.03
N PHE A 91 9.23 -3.88 3.81
CA PHE A 91 8.51 -4.05 5.08
C PHE A 91 9.21 -3.37 6.27
N ARG A 92 10.18 -2.50 6.03
CA ARG A 92 11.03 -1.88 7.06
C ARG A 92 10.24 -1.17 8.15
N LEU A 93 9.18 -0.42 7.82
CA LEU A 93 8.37 0.25 8.83
C LEU A 93 7.57 -0.73 9.68
N ALA A 94 7.11 -1.84 9.10
CA ALA A 94 6.47 -2.92 9.87
C ALA A 94 7.48 -3.58 10.82
N GLU A 95 8.69 -3.88 10.35
CA GLU A 95 9.78 -4.42 11.18
C GLU A 95 10.14 -3.48 12.34
N GLN A 96 10.24 -2.16 12.08
CA GLN A 96 10.50 -1.15 13.12
C GLN A 96 9.38 -1.07 14.17
N LEU A 97 8.14 -1.27 13.75
CA LEU A 97 6.99 -1.38 14.66
C LEU A 97 6.96 -2.71 15.45
N GLY A 98 7.90 -3.64 15.18
CA GLY A 98 7.93 -4.97 15.78
C GLY A 98 6.94 -5.95 15.14
N VAL A 99 6.45 -5.67 13.93
CA VAL A 99 5.51 -6.51 13.20
C VAL A 99 6.25 -7.34 12.14
N ASP A 100 6.22 -8.65 12.32
CA ASP A 100 6.62 -9.63 11.30
C ASP A 100 5.49 -9.78 10.28
N LEU A 101 5.51 -8.97 9.23
CA LEU A 101 4.48 -8.95 8.19
C LEU A 101 4.32 -10.30 7.49
N PRO A 102 5.40 -11.02 7.12
CA PRO A 102 5.27 -12.37 6.58
C PRO A 102 4.56 -13.35 7.52
N ARG A 103 4.84 -13.31 8.83
CA ARG A 103 4.12 -14.13 9.82
C ARG A 103 2.63 -13.77 9.89
N VAL A 104 2.29 -12.48 9.89
CA VAL A 104 0.89 -12.01 9.84
C VAL A 104 0.16 -12.58 8.62
N CYS A 105 0.79 -12.49 7.45
CA CYS A 105 0.24 -13.06 6.22
C CYS A 105 0.03 -14.59 6.31
N GLU A 106 0.96 -15.32 6.91
CA GLU A 106 0.87 -16.78 7.08
C GLU A 106 -0.27 -17.16 8.03
N GLU A 107 -0.41 -16.45 9.15
CA GLU A 107 -1.47 -16.67 10.13
C GLU A 107 -2.86 -16.43 9.50
N ILE A 108 -2.99 -15.37 8.71
CA ILE A 108 -4.22 -15.07 7.96
C ILE A 108 -4.51 -16.16 6.94
N LEU A 109 -3.52 -16.55 6.13
CA LEU A 109 -3.69 -17.60 5.11
C LEU A 109 -4.14 -18.93 5.76
N ARG A 110 -3.54 -19.28 6.89
CA ARG A 110 -3.89 -20.49 7.66
C ARG A 110 -5.31 -20.41 8.25
N ARG A 111 -5.70 -19.24 8.77
CA ARG A 111 -7.01 -19.02 9.39
C ARG A 111 -8.14 -18.99 8.36
N ASN A 112 -7.93 -18.30 7.24
CA ASN A 112 -8.98 -17.96 6.28
C ASN A 112 -8.99 -18.89 5.06
N GLY A 113 -7.92 -19.67 4.84
CA GLY A 113 -7.73 -20.44 3.62
C GLY A 113 -7.39 -19.58 2.39
N GLY A 114 -7.18 -18.27 2.59
CA GLY A 114 -6.80 -17.31 1.56
C GLY A 114 -6.16 -16.06 2.15
N LEU A 115 -5.46 -15.32 1.30
CA LEU A 115 -4.77 -14.07 1.63
C LEU A 115 -4.90 -13.09 0.48
N ARG A 116 -5.44 -11.91 0.74
CA ARG A 116 -5.32 -10.75 -0.15
C ARG A 116 -4.53 -9.66 0.55
N TYR A 117 -3.43 -9.28 -0.07
CA TYR A 117 -2.52 -8.25 0.42
C TYR A 117 -2.59 -7.04 -0.51
N LEU A 118 -2.54 -5.83 0.04
CA LEU A 118 -2.46 -4.57 -0.71
C LEU A 118 -1.30 -3.74 -0.19
N GLU A 119 -0.36 -3.38 -1.06
CA GLU A 119 0.65 -2.36 -0.78
C GLU A 119 0.38 -1.06 -1.55
N ILE A 120 0.45 0.05 -0.82
CA ILE A 120 0.17 1.38 -1.34
C ILE A 120 1.47 2.14 -1.59
N GLY A 121 1.71 2.53 -2.85
CA GLY A 121 2.95 3.15 -3.30
C GLY A 121 4.11 2.16 -3.40
N ALA A 122 3.86 0.98 -3.94
CA ALA A 122 4.77 -0.16 -3.92
C ALA A 122 5.78 -0.15 -5.07
N GLY A 123 6.34 1.01 -5.42
CA GLY A 123 7.09 1.17 -6.68
C GLY A 123 8.24 0.17 -6.80
N TRP A 124 8.99 -0.03 -5.73
CA TRP A 124 10.11 -0.96 -5.77
C TRP A 124 9.67 -2.43 -5.68
N ALA A 125 8.75 -2.77 -4.78
CA ALA A 125 8.15 -4.08 -4.48
C ALA A 125 9.06 -5.34 -4.51
N GLY A 126 10.37 -5.21 -4.69
CA GLY A 126 11.35 -6.30 -4.79
C GLY A 126 11.45 -6.98 -6.17
N PHE A 127 10.53 -6.77 -7.11
CA PHE A 127 10.48 -7.54 -8.38
C PHE A 127 11.63 -7.27 -9.36
N ARG A 128 12.33 -6.14 -9.18
CA ARG A 128 13.51 -5.78 -9.99
C ARG A 128 14.85 -6.10 -9.29
N SER A 129 14.82 -6.75 -8.12
CA SER A 129 16.00 -6.98 -7.28
C SER A 129 16.34 -8.46 -7.15
N PRO A 130 17.61 -8.85 -7.35
CA PRO A 130 18.05 -10.23 -7.11
C PRO A 130 18.12 -10.59 -5.62
N LEU A 131 17.96 -9.61 -4.71
CA LEU A 131 18.07 -9.80 -3.25
C LEU A 131 16.79 -10.34 -2.61
N SER A 132 15.69 -10.40 -3.34
CA SER A 132 14.40 -10.89 -2.86
C SER A 132 14.44 -12.42 -2.75
N ASN A 133 14.84 -12.92 -1.58
CA ASN A 133 14.76 -14.34 -1.26
C ASN A 133 13.44 -14.64 -0.54
N GLY A 134 12.72 -15.69 -0.96
CA GLY A 134 11.42 -16.07 -0.37
C GLY A 134 11.55 -16.66 1.05
N THR A 135 12.78 -16.87 1.52
CA THR A 135 13.07 -17.43 2.85
C THR A 135 12.83 -16.41 3.96
N VAL A 136 13.11 -15.13 3.73
CA VAL A 136 12.70 -14.03 4.63
C VAL A 136 12.22 -12.86 3.76
N PRO A 137 10.93 -12.85 3.37
CA PRO A 137 10.35 -11.78 2.59
C PRO A 137 10.49 -10.44 3.32
N ARG A 138 11.11 -9.48 2.64
CA ARG A 138 11.20 -8.09 3.08
C ARG A 138 10.43 -7.14 2.18
N ASP A 139 9.73 -7.69 1.19
CA ASP A 139 9.00 -7.03 0.14
C ASP A 139 8.00 -7.99 -0.50
N VAL A 140 7.15 -7.47 -1.40
CA VAL A 140 6.08 -8.24 -2.03
C VAL A 140 6.61 -9.32 -2.97
N ALA A 141 7.74 -9.09 -3.65
CA ALA A 141 8.37 -10.13 -4.45
C ALA A 141 8.83 -11.33 -3.60
N GLY A 142 9.33 -11.07 -2.39
CA GLY A 142 9.61 -12.10 -1.40
C GLY A 142 8.35 -12.87 -1.01
N LEU A 143 7.22 -12.20 -0.78
CA LEU A 143 5.94 -12.85 -0.48
C LEU A 143 5.45 -13.67 -1.67
N ALA A 144 5.53 -13.13 -2.89
CA ALA A 144 5.17 -13.82 -4.12
C ALA A 144 5.98 -15.12 -4.27
N LYS A 145 7.29 -15.06 -4.05
CA LYS A 145 8.16 -16.25 -4.10
C LYS A 145 7.84 -17.25 -2.99
N ARG A 146 7.52 -16.78 -1.79
CA ARG A 146 7.12 -17.66 -0.67
C ARG A 146 5.83 -18.41 -0.96
N TYR A 147 4.84 -17.73 -1.55
CA TYR A 147 3.53 -18.28 -1.82
C TYR A 147 3.37 -18.76 -3.28
N GLN A 148 4.47 -19.10 -3.95
CA GLN A 148 4.47 -19.39 -5.39
C GLN A 148 3.45 -20.47 -5.80
N GLU A 149 3.16 -21.43 -4.93
CA GLU A 149 2.20 -22.51 -5.20
C GLU A 149 0.74 -22.09 -5.00
N GLN A 150 0.50 -21.05 -4.19
CA GLN A 150 -0.83 -20.55 -3.84
C GLN A 150 -1.22 -19.27 -4.61
N LEU A 151 -0.24 -18.63 -5.25
CA LEU A 151 -0.41 -17.41 -6.04
C LEU A 151 -1.46 -17.58 -7.14
N GLY A 152 -2.37 -16.61 -7.23
CA GLY A 152 -3.46 -16.59 -8.21
C GLY A 152 -4.64 -17.49 -7.84
N GLN A 153 -4.49 -18.35 -6.83
CA GLN A 153 -5.55 -19.22 -6.33
C GLN A 153 -6.07 -18.69 -4.99
N SER A 154 -5.38 -18.99 -3.90
CA SER A 154 -5.72 -18.55 -2.56
C SER A 154 -4.93 -17.33 -2.10
N VAL A 155 -3.84 -16.97 -2.77
CA VAL A 155 -3.03 -15.78 -2.48
C VAL A 155 -3.08 -14.79 -3.63
N HIS A 156 -3.45 -13.54 -3.32
CA HIS A 156 -3.49 -12.43 -4.28
C HIS A 156 -2.77 -11.21 -3.69
N LEU A 157 -1.81 -10.66 -4.43
CA LEU A 157 -0.99 -9.53 -3.99
C LEU A 157 -1.24 -8.33 -4.90
N HIS A 158 -1.74 -7.24 -4.32
CA HIS A 158 -2.09 -6.01 -5.02
C HIS A 158 -1.08 -4.92 -4.69
N LEU A 159 -0.65 -4.19 -5.71
CA LEU A 159 0.29 -3.08 -5.61
C LEU A 159 -0.37 -1.83 -6.22
N THR A 160 -0.21 -0.66 -5.63
CA THR A 160 -0.58 0.60 -6.30
C THR A 160 0.64 1.49 -6.51
N ASN A 161 0.67 2.19 -7.64
CA ASN A 161 1.74 3.11 -8.00
C ASN A 161 1.21 4.32 -8.77
N LEU A 162 1.96 5.43 -8.76
CA LEU A 162 1.60 6.63 -9.53
C LEU A 162 1.87 6.46 -11.03
N THR A 163 2.76 5.54 -11.39
CA THR A 163 3.12 5.17 -12.75
C THR A 163 3.30 3.66 -12.86
N PRO A 164 3.30 3.05 -14.05
CA PRO A 164 3.55 1.61 -14.19
C PRO A 164 5.03 1.28 -13.94
N TRP A 165 5.29 0.42 -12.97
CA TRP A 165 6.62 -0.05 -12.60
C TRP A 165 6.94 -1.43 -13.17
N HIS A 166 5.98 -2.33 -13.26
CA HIS A 166 6.25 -3.72 -13.57
C HIS A 166 5.67 -4.07 -14.94
N PRO A 167 6.53 -4.32 -15.96
CA PRO A 167 6.04 -4.72 -17.28
C PRO A 167 5.39 -6.11 -17.22
N ASP A 168 5.94 -6.99 -16.39
CA ASP A 168 5.50 -8.36 -16.19
C ASP A 168 5.49 -8.67 -14.68
N LEU A 169 4.44 -9.37 -14.23
CA LEU A 169 4.26 -9.83 -12.86
C LEU A 169 3.79 -11.30 -12.90
N PRO A 170 4.13 -12.10 -11.88
CA PRO A 170 3.61 -13.46 -11.79
C PRO A 170 2.09 -13.44 -11.59
N ASP A 171 1.41 -14.51 -12.04
CA ASP A 171 -0.02 -14.69 -11.81
C ASP A 171 -0.37 -14.54 -10.32
N GLY A 172 -1.47 -13.85 -10.04
CA GLY A 172 -1.86 -13.51 -8.67
C GLY A 172 -1.17 -12.28 -8.09
N VAL A 173 -0.28 -11.61 -8.83
CA VAL A 173 0.26 -10.30 -8.46
C VAL A 173 -0.20 -9.24 -9.45
N THR A 174 -0.88 -8.21 -8.96
CA THR A 174 -1.48 -7.16 -9.78
C THR A 174 -0.95 -5.79 -9.39
N GLU A 175 -0.32 -5.10 -10.35
CA GLU A 175 -0.08 -3.66 -10.23
C GLU A 175 -1.31 -2.88 -10.73
N HIS A 176 -1.77 -1.96 -9.89
CA HIS A 176 -2.80 -0.98 -10.16
C HIS A 176 -2.13 0.40 -10.35
N PRO A 177 -1.66 0.72 -11.56
CA PRO A 177 -1.00 2.00 -11.80
C PRO A 177 -2.01 3.15 -11.77
N TYR A 178 -1.49 4.36 -11.58
CA TYR A 178 -2.25 5.61 -11.51
C TYR A 178 -3.24 5.69 -10.34
N VAL A 179 -3.03 4.87 -9.30
CA VAL A 179 -3.83 4.89 -8.07
C VAL A 179 -3.01 5.54 -6.95
N THR A 180 -3.53 6.64 -6.43
CA THR A 180 -3.05 7.33 -5.21
C THR A 180 -3.71 6.75 -3.95
N ALA A 181 -3.23 7.14 -2.77
CA ALA A 181 -3.87 6.79 -1.50
C ALA A 181 -5.30 7.36 -1.41
N ALA A 182 -5.55 8.59 -1.87
CA ALA A 182 -6.89 9.18 -1.92
C ALA A 182 -7.84 8.48 -2.92
N SER A 183 -7.32 7.76 -3.91
CA SER A 183 -8.12 7.08 -4.94
C SER A 183 -8.20 5.57 -4.79
N LEU A 184 -7.88 5.00 -3.63
CA LEU A 184 -7.95 3.55 -3.41
C LEU A 184 -9.35 2.97 -3.68
N LYS A 185 -10.41 3.78 -3.58
CA LYS A 185 -11.78 3.39 -3.97
C LYS A 185 -11.86 2.88 -5.41
N ALA A 186 -10.95 3.32 -6.30
CA ALA A 186 -10.89 2.86 -7.68
C ALA A 186 -10.56 1.36 -7.79
N LEU A 187 -9.90 0.77 -6.80
CA LEU A 187 -9.59 -0.66 -6.78
C LEU A 187 -10.85 -1.52 -6.84
N VAL A 188 -11.96 -1.06 -6.24
CA VAL A 188 -13.25 -1.76 -6.32
C VAL A 188 -13.77 -1.82 -7.74
N LEU A 189 -13.64 -0.73 -8.51
CA LEU A 189 -14.01 -0.69 -9.93
C LEU A 189 -13.08 -1.56 -10.78
N GLN A 190 -11.85 -1.80 -10.31
CA GLN A 190 -10.86 -2.67 -10.95
C GLN A 190 -10.97 -4.14 -10.49
N GLY A 191 -12.05 -4.51 -9.78
CA GLY A 191 -12.34 -5.90 -9.41
C GLY A 191 -11.81 -6.34 -8.05
N VAL A 192 -11.19 -5.46 -7.27
CA VAL A 192 -10.81 -5.77 -5.88
C VAL A 192 -12.06 -5.78 -4.99
N PRO A 193 -12.38 -6.88 -4.31
CA PRO A 193 -13.61 -6.96 -3.51
C PRO A 193 -13.58 -5.99 -2.32
N ARG A 194 -14.73 -5.35 -2.04
CA ARG A 194 -14.96 -4.65 -0.78
C ARG A 194 -14.84 -5.63 0.38
N HIS A 195 -14.28 -5.16 1.48
CA HIS A 195 -14.01 -5.97 2.68
C HIS A 195 -13.24 -7.26 2.37
N GLY A 196 -12.37 -7.21 1.36
CA GLY A 196 -11.71 -8.38 0.81
C GLY A 196 -10.20 -8.38 0.95
N ILE A 197 -9.59 -7.30 1.44
CA ILE A 197 -8.15 -7.18 1.66
C ILE A 197 -7.83 -7.50 3.13
N ASP A 198 -7.05 -8.55 3.38
CA ASP A 198 -6.69 -8.96 4.73
C ASP A 198 -5.56 -8.11 5.33
N VAL A 199 -4.64 -7.63 4.49
CA VAL A 199 -3.51 -6.79 4.91
C VAL A 199 -3.39 -5.58 4.00
N ILE A 200 -3.50 -4.38 4.56
CA ILE A 200 -3.19 -3.12 3.88
C ILE A 200 -1.88 -2.58 4.44
N PHE A 201 -0.87 -2.41 3.60
CA PHE A 201 0.42 -1.86 3.97
C PHE A 201 0.72 -0.59 3.18
N SER A 202 1.21 0.46 3.84
CA SER A 202 1.76 1.63 3.15
C SER A 202 3.02 2.12 3.83
N GLN A 203 4.08 2.24 3.03
CA GLN A 203 5.30 2.93 3.42
C GLN A 203 5.43 4.18 2.53
N ALA A 204 5.34 5.34 3.17
CA ALA A 204 5.41 6.69 2.60
C ALA A 204 4.22 7.18 1.76
N ALA A 205 3.50 6.35 1.02
CA ALA A 205 2.42 6.85 0.17
C ALA A 205 1.28 7.49 0.97
N ALA A 206 0.79 6.81 2.01
CA ALA A 206 -0.20 7.38 2.92
C ALA A 206 0.32 8.62 3.67
N TYR A 207 1.61 8.66 4.02
CA TYR A 207 2.24 9.80 4.70
C TYR A 207 2.19 11.09 3.88
N PHE A 208 2.40 10.97 2.56
CA PHE A 208 2.40 12.13 1.65
C PHE A 208 1.01 12.46 1.09
N GLU A 209 -0.02 11.70 1.45
CA GLU A 209 -1.39 12.00 1.05
C GLU A 209 -1.88 13.26 1.75
N THR A 210 -2.43 14.17 0.95
CA THR A 210 -2.98 15.44 1.42
C THR A 210 -4.41 15.28 1.92
N ASP A 211 -5.15 14.35 1.35
CA ASP A 211 -6.51 13.99 1.77
C ASP A 211 -6.51 12.63 2.47
N HIS A 212 -6.05 12.62 3.73
CA HIS A 212 -5.98 11.40 4.52
C HIS A 212 -7.36 10.80 4.79
N MET A 213 -8.42 11.60 4.80
CA MET A 213 -9.79 11.11 5.01
C MET A 213 -10.28 10.27 3.84
N ALA A 214 -10.02 10.68 2.60
CA ALA A 214 -10.29 9.85 1.43
C ALA A 214 -9.53 8.50 1.50
N PHE A 215 -8.26 8.54 1.90
CA PHE A 215 -7.45 7.34 2.13
C PHE A 215 -8.03 6.43 3.22
N LEU A 216 -8.38 6.96 4.39
CA LEU A 216 -8.95 6.19 5.50
C LEU A 216 -10.27 5.54 5.09
N ASN A 217 -11.19 6.31 4.51
CA ASN A 217 -12.50 5.81 4.09
C ASN A 217 -12.37 4.66 3.09
N ALA A 218 -11.51 4.79 2.08
CA ALA A 218 -11.27 3.73 1.12
C ALA A 218 -10.59 2.50 1.76
N SER A 219 -9.62 2.71 2.65
CA SER A 219 -8.93 1.62 3.36
C SER A 219 -9.88 0.84 4.25
N MET A 220 -10.80 1.51 4.95
CA MET A 220 -11.84 0.86 5.75
C MET A 220 -12.86 0.08 4.90
N ASP A 221 -13.21 0.58 3.71
CA ASP A 221 -14.10 -0.13 2.79
C ASP A 221 -13.42 -1.39 2.22
N LEU A 222 -12.11 -1.35 1.96
CA LEU A 222 -11.34 -2.48 1.44
C LEU A 222 -10.98 -3.53 2.51
N LEU A 223 -10.69 -3.12 3.75
CA LEU A 223 -10.18 -4.00 4.80
C LEU A 223 -11.17 -5.12 5.15
N ALA A 224 -10.73 -6.36 5.17
CA ALA A 224 -11.55 -7.51 5.55
C ALA A 224 -11.82 -7.56 7.06
N PRO A 225 -12.93 -8.18 7.52
CA PRO A 225 -13.10 -8.54 8.92
C PRO A 225 -11.91 -9.38 9.41
N GLY A 226 -11.33 -9.04 10.57
CA GLY A 226 -10.12 -9.70 11.06
C GLY A 226 -8.83 -9.24 10.36
N GLY A 227 -8.89 -8.24 9.49
CA GLY A 227 -7.76 -7.70 8.75
C GLY A 227 -6.94 -6.66 9.52
N THR A 228 -5.73 -6.41 9.03
CA THR A 228 -4.75 -5.47 9.59
C THR A 228 -4.42 -4.37 8.57
N MET A 229 -4.27 -3.14 9.04
CA MET A 229 -3.64 -2.06 8.27
C MET A 229 -2.41 -1.52 9.00
N ILE A 230 -1.32 -1.33 8.26
CA ILE A 230 -0.07 -0.78 8.79
C ILE A 230 0.37 0.33 7.84
N PHE A 231 0.48 1.54 8.36
CA PHE A 231 0.94 2.66 7.56
C PHE A 231 1.62 3.71 8.43
N ASN A 232 2.38 4.57 7.78
CA ASN A 232 2.91 5.76 8.41
C ASN A 232 2.17 7.02 8.00
N HIS A 233 2.07 7.96 8.92
CA HIS A 233 1.35 9.22 8.74
C HIS A 233 2.06 10.36 9.45
N ARG A 234 1.62 11.57 9.13
CA ARG A 234 2.08 12.79 9.78
C ARG A 234 1.65 12.79 11.25
N PRO A 235 2.54 13.07 12.22
CA PRO A 235 2.23 12.91 13.65
C PRO A 235 1.07 13.79 14.11
N GLU A 236 0.88 14.96 13.50
CA GLU A 236 -0.22 15.88 13.82
C GLU A 236 -1.61 15.32 13.49
N LEU A 237 -1.69 14.25 12.69
CA LEU A 237 -2.96 13.61 12.31
C LEU A 237 -3.35 12.44 13.24
N SER A 238 -2.50 12.08 14.21
CA SER A 238 -2.66 10.85 15.00
C SER A 238 -4.03 10.72 15.66
N ASP A 239 -4.46 11.76 16.39
CA ASP A 239 -5.69 11.73 17.18
C ASP A 239 -6.93 11.68 16.27
N GLU A 240 -6.91 12.38 15.15
CA GLU A 240 -8.00 12.37 14.17
C GLU A 240 -8.13 10.99 13.50
N ILE A 241 -7.00 10.41 13.09
CA ILE A 241 -6.95 9.06 12.49
C ILE A 241 -7.52 8.03 13.48
N ASP A 242 -7.11 8.09 14.74
CA ASP A 242 -7.57 7.17 15.79
C ASP A 242 -9.08 7.31 16.00
N ALA A 243 -9.59 8.53 16.14
CA ALA A 243 -11.02 8.78 16.34
C ALA A 243 -11.87 8.27 15.17
N VAL A 244 -11.43 8.49 13.93
CA VAL A 244 -12.13 8.04 12.72
C VAL A 244 -12.17 6.52 12.65
N LEU A 245 -11.03 5.84 12.84
CA LEU A 245 -10.96 4.38 12.78
C LEU A 245 -11.71 3.71 13.94
N GLU A 246 -11.62 4.27 15.15
CA GLU A 246 -12.33 3.76 16.33
C GLU A 246 -13.84 3.86 16.16
N SER A 247 -14.35 4.92 15.53
CA SER A 247 -15.78 5.06 15.20
C SER A 247 -16.30 3.94 14.29
N GLN A 248 -15.41 3.28 13.55
CA GLN A 248 -15.70 2.12 12.69
C GLN A 248 -15.30 0.79 13.34
N GLY A 249 -14.99 0.79 14.65
CA GLY A 249 -14.59 -0.39 15.41
C GLY A 249 -13.18 -0.92 15.09
N ILE A 250 -12.37 -0.16 14.36
CA ILE A 250 -10.98 -0.49 14.03
C ILE A 250 -10.08 0.12 15.09
N ARG A 251 -9.20 -0.68 15.70
CA ARG A 251 -8.45 -0.25 16.89
C ARG A 251 -6.96 -0.23 16.64
N ALA A 252 -6.28 0.78 17.18
CA ALA A 252 -4.82 0.82 17.18
C ALA A 252 -4.29 -0.32 18.05
N ALA A 253 -3.44 -1.17 17.48
CA ALA A 253 -2.80 -2.27 18.18
C ALA A 253 -1.39 -1.88 18.67
N SER A 254 -0.66 -1.11 17.86
CA SER A 254 0.65 -0.59 18.21
C SER A 254 0.97 0.69 17.43
N ARG A 255 1.78 1.57 18.02
CA ARG A 255 2.27 2.80 17.39
C ARG A 255 3.73 3.04 17.78
N LEU A 256 4.51 3.57 16.85
CA LEU A 256 5.89 4.00 17.06
C LEU A 256 6.14 5.37 16.43
N GLN A 257 6.75 6.27 17.19
CA GLN A 257 7.15 7.58 16.71
C GLN A 257 8.57 7.53 16.15
N LEU A 258 8.72 7.68 14.84
CA LEU A 258 10.03 7.65 14.17
C LEU A 258 10.55 9.05 13.80
N GLY A 259 9.64 10.03 13.67
CA GLY A 259 9.98 11.40 13.28
C GLY A 259 10.47 11.52 11.83
N GLY A 260 10.96 12.71 11.47
CA GLY A 260 11.43 13.00 10.12
C GLY A 260 10.40 12.69 9.03
N MET A 261 10.84 12.15 7.90
CA MET A 261 9.95 11.76 6.78
C MET A 261 9.22 10.43 7.00
N ASN A 262 9.43 9.76 8.13
CA ASN A 262 8.72 8.54 8.50
C ASN A 262 7.53 8.85 9.42
N GLY A 263 7.54 9.96 10.17
CA GLY A 263 6.43 10.37 11.01
C GLY A 263 6.11 9.39 12.14
N ALA A 264 4.83 9.09 12.31
CA ALA A 264 4.33 8.03 13.17
C ALA A 264 3.99 6.81 12.32
N VAL A 265 4.34 5.61 12.79
CA VAL A 265 3.93 4.33 12.20
C VAL A 265 2.93 3.68 13.13
N VAL A 266 1.84 3.17 12.59
CA VAL A 266 0.76 2.59 13.38
C VAL A 266 0.24 1.33 12.72
N ARG A 267 -0.14 0.37 13.54
CA ARG A 267 -0.91 -0.81 13.16
C ARG A 267 -2.32 -0.65 13.72
N PHE A 268 -3.31 -0.82 12.86
CA PHE A 268 -4.69 -1.00 13.28
C PHE A 268 -5.22 -2.37 12.88
N ASP A 269 -6.09 -2.92 13.73
CA ASP A 269 -6.74 -4.19 13.49
C ASP A 269 -8.27 -4.01 13.47
N ARG A 270 -8.91 -4.62 12.46
CA ARG A 270 -10.36 -4.75 12.39
C ARG A 270 -10.75 -6.06 13.09
N PRO A 271 -11.64 -6.04 14.09
CA PRO A 271 -12.13 -7.26 14.72
C PRO A 271 -12.74 -8.23 13.69
N GLU A 272 -12.65 -9.53 13.98
CA GLU A 272 -13.42 -10.52 13.22
C GLU A 272 -14.91 -10.23 13.37
N ARG A 273 -15.69 -10.40 12.29
CA ARG A 273 -17.14 -10.48 12.44
C ARG A 273 -17.41 -11.69 13.31
N ARG A 274 -18.07 -11.50 14.47
CA ARG A 274 -18.63 -12.62 15.21
C ARG A 274 -19.44 -13.43 14.20
N LYS A 275 -19.02 -14.67 13.93
CA LYS A 275 -19.89 -15.62 13.25
C LYS A 275 -21.17 -15.59 14.06
N GLU A 276 -22.29 -15.18 13.46
CA GLU A 276 -23.59 -15.41 14.08
C GLU A 276 -23.55 -16.87 14.51
N GLN A 277 -23.57 -17.11 15.82
CA GLN A 277 -23.94 -18.42 16.31
C GLN A 277 -25.27 -18.65 15.64
N ARG A 278 -25.32 -19.55 14.65
CA ARG A 278 -26.56 -20.23 14.32
C ARG A 278 -26.98 -20.82 15.65
N THR A 279 -27.84 -20.10 16.38
CA THR A 279 -28.65 -20.68 17.42
C THR A 279 -29.32 -21.82 16.69
N LEU A 280 -28.81 -23.04 16.89
CA LEU A 280 -29.56 -24.25 16.60
C LEU A 280 -30.90 -23.98 17.27
N ALA A 281 -31.92 -23.73 16.45
CA ALA A 281 -33.28 -23.57 16.95
C ALA A 281 -33.49 -24.70 17.93
N ALA A 282 -33.78 -24.32 19.18
CA ALA A 282 -34.01 -25.27 20.24
C ALA A 282 -34.97 -26.33 19.69
N TYR A 283 -34.53 -27.58 19.72
CA TYR A 283 -35.41 -28.72 19.54
C TYR A 283 -36.54 -28.53 20.55
N ASP A 284 -37.73 -28.20 20.06
CA ASP A 284 -38.95 -28.16 20.86
C ASP A 284 -39.54 -29.58 20.87
N PRO A 285 -39.44 -30.33 21.98
CA PRO A 285 -40.02 -31.67 22.08
C PRO A 285 -41.55 -31.68 22.00
N ALA A 286 -42.23 -30.53 21.89
CA ALA A 286 -43.68 -30.44 21.76
C ALA A 286 -44.21 -30.53 20.30
N PHE A 287 -43.36 -30.56 19.28
CA PHE A 287 -43.84 -30.70 17.89
C PHE A 287 -44.27 -32.14 17.58
N ARG A 288 -45.52 -32.49 17.93
CA ARG A 288 -46.20 -33.69 17.41
C ARG A 288 -46.89 -33.32 16.08
N PRO A 289 -46.54 -33.94 14.95
CA PRO A 289 -47.34 -33.82 13.74
C PRO A 289 -48.68 -34.51 14.00
N SER A 290 -49.78 -33.76 13.91
CA SER A 290 -51.12 -34.32 13.86
C SER A 290 -51.25 -35.17 12.59
N ALA A 291 -51.36 -36.48 12.77
CA ALA A 291 -51.73 -37.40 11.70
C ALA A 291 -53.18 -37.14 11.29
N THR A 292 -53.38 -36.52 10.12
CA THR A 292 -54.67 -36.51 9.43
C THR A 292 -54.88 -37.85 8.74
N ARG A 293 -56.06 -38.44 9.00
CA ARG A 293 -56.65 -39.57 8.28
C ARG A 293 -57.14 -39.16 6.90
#